data_AF-A0A9D3WY14-F1
#
_entry.id   AF-A0A9D3WY14-F1
#
_cell.length_a   1.000
_cell.length_b   1.000
_cell.length_c   1.000
_cell.angle_alpha   90.00
_cell.angle_beta   90.00
_cell.angle_gamma   90.00
#
_symmetry.space_group_name_H-M   'P 1'
#
loop_
_entity.id
_entity.type
_entity.pdbx_description
1 polymer ?
#
loop_
_entity_poly.entity_id
_entity_poly.type
_entity_poly.pdbx_seq_one_letter_code
_entity_poly.pdbx_strand_id
1 'polypeptide(L)'
;MAQHADVPKLSFQYWLDKAVEWGQTTTLESQQDVCLQLPKLQEFLQQIYESLKHMNSTTAVQRFPLIGQLLGRLCWNPFVVGYDESQKTLMWCLCCLYSNEPQNPVELKANSWIL
;
A
#
# COMPACT_ATOMS: atom_id res chain seq x y z
N MET A 1 -17.64 -15.47 11.97
CA MET A 1 -18.14 -14.11 11.70
C MET A 1 -16.92 -13.25 11.43
N ALA A 2 -16.69 -12.86 10.17
CA ALA A 2 -15.52 -12.06 9.81
C ALA A 2 -15.73 -10.63 10.34
N GLN A 3 -14.97 -10.25 11.35
CA GLN A 3 -14.92 -8.87 11.80
C GLN A 3 -14.28 -8.06 10.67
N HIS A 4 -15.03 -7.13 10.08
CA HIS A 4 -14.46 -6.08 9.25
C HIS A 4 -13.47 -5.32 10.13
N ALA A 5 -12.19 -5.62 9.98
CA ALA A 5 -11.12 -4.87 10.62
C ALA A 5 -11.17 -3.45 10.04
N ASP A 6 -11.81 -2.56 10.78
CA ASP A 6 -11.69 -1.12 10.57
C ASP A 6 -10.22 -0.79 10.81
N VAL A 7 -9.41 -0.83 9.74
CA VAL A 7 -7.99 -0.48 9.80
C VAL A 7 -7.95 0.91 10.43
N PRO A 8 -7.39 1.06 11.64
CA PRO A 8 -7.44 2.34 12.32
C PRO A 8 -6.85 3.38 11.39
N LYS A 9 -7.54 4.50 11.22
CA LYS A 9 -7.06 5.66 10.43
C LYS A 9 -5.63 6.07 10.81
N LEU A 10 -5.23 5.73 12.04
CA LEU A 10 -3.91 5.89 12.66
C LEU A 10 -2.80 5.02 12.02
N SER A 11 -3.11 3.90 11.35
CA SER A 11 -2.11 3.04 10.71
C SER A 11 -1.68 3.55 9.34
N PHE A 12 -2.60 4.10 8.55
CA PHE A 12 -2.28 4.60 7.20
C PHE A 12 -1.32 5.78 7.22
N GLN A 13 -1.58 6.76 8.09
CA GLN A 13 -0.72 7.94 8.21
C GLN A 13 0.68 7.52 8.69
N TYR A 14 0.75 6.65 9.70
CA TYR A 14 2.02 6.08 10.18
C TYR A 14 2.83 5.43 9.05
N TRP A 15 2.22 4.53 8.27
CA TRP A 15 2.93 3.85 7.18
C TRP A 15 3.29 4.79 6.03
N LEU A 16 2.48 5.82 5.79
CA LEU A 16 2.81 6.84 4.81
C LEU A 16 4.00 7.68 5.24
N ASP A 17 4.02 8.12 6.50
CA ASP A 17 5.14 8.88 7.07
C ASP A 17 6.42 8.02 7.04
N LYS A 18 6.32 6.73 7.40
CA LYS A 18 7.41 5.77 7.23
C LYS A 18 7.88 5.62 5.79
N ALA A 19 6.96 5.46 4.84
CA ALA A 19 7.32 5.38 3.42
C ALA A 19 7.99 6.67 2.91
N VAL A 20 7.66 7.84 3.47
CA VAL A 20 8.34 9.11 3.17
C VAL A 20 9.75 9.14 3.77
N GLU A 21 9.91 8.77 5.05
CA GLU A 21 11.23 8.64 5.71
C GLU A 21 12.15 7.69 4.95
N TRP A 22 11.61 6.55 4.50
CA TRP A 22 12.37 5.56 3.74
C TRP A 22 12.60 5.96 2.28
N GLY A 23 11.83 6.88 1.72
CA GLY A 23 12.13 7.47 0.42
C GLY A 23 13.47 8.22 0.40
N GLN A 24 13.99 8.58 1.58
CA GLN A 24 15.30 9.19 1.77
C GLN A 24 16.40 8.16 2.12
N THR A 25 16.26 6.89 1.70
CA THR A 25 17.09 5.70 2.06
C THR A 25 18.60 5.77 1.75
N THR A 26 19.17 6.95 1.54
CA THR A 26 20.61 7.19 1.50
C THR A 26 21.31 7.00 2.85
N THR A 27 20.57 6.97 3.97
CA THR A 27 21.13 6.83 5.33
C THR A 27 20.99 5.41 5.88
N LEU A 28 22.03 4.93 6.58
CA LEU A 28 22.06 3.61 7.22
C LEU A 28 20.91 3.40 8.22
N GLU A 29 20.54 4.45 8.97
CA GLU A 29 19.45 4.41 9.95
C GLU A 29 18.11 4.07 9.30
N SER A 30 17.75 4.76 8.21
CA SER A 30 16.53 4.46 7.45
C SER A 30 16.54 3.05 6.86
N GLN A 31 17.69 2.53 6.43
CA GLN A 31 17.79 1.15 5.91
C GLN A 31 17.53 0.12 7.01
N GLN A 32 18.07 0.35 8.21
CA GLN A 32 17.82 -0.52 9.37
C GLN A 32 16.38 -0.45 9.84
N ASP A 33 15.78 0.76 9.86
CA ASP A 33 14.37 0.94 10.23
C ASP A 33 13.44 0.20 9.26
N VAL A 34 13.67 0.29 7.94
CA VAL A 34 12.87 -0.47 6.97
C VAL A 34 12.91 -1.95 7.30
N CYS A 35 14.10 -2.54 7.41
CA CYS A 35 14.28 -3.96 7.70
C CYS A 35 13.58 -4.38 9.00
N LEU A 36 13.62 -3.55 10.04
CA LEU A 36 12.94 -3.80 11.31
C LEU A 36 11.42 -3.77 11.20
N GLN A 37 10.88 -2.88 10.37
CA GLN A 37 9.44 -2.69 10.21
C GLN A 37 8.81 -3.60 9.14
N LEU A 38 9.60 -4.25 8.27
CA LEU A 38 9.12 -5.09 7.17
C LEU A 38 8.05 -6.12 7.59
N PRO A 39 8.20 -6.89 8.69
CA PRO A 39 7.16 -7.85 9.09
C PRO A 39 5.84 -7.18 9.44
N LYS A 40 5.88 -6.04 10.15
CA LYS A 40 4.67 -5.27 10.49
C LYS A 40 4.04 -4.63 9.26
N LEU A 41 4.87 -4.20 8.31
CA LEU A 41 4.40 -3.66 7.04
C LEU A 41 3.67 -4.76 6.24
N GLN A 42 4.21 -5.98 6.23
CA GLN A 42 3.58 -7.13 5.58
C GLN A 42 2.20 -7.42 6.19
N GLU A 43 2.08 -7.46 7.51
CA GLU A 43 0.78 -7.65 8.19
C GLU A 43 -0.21 -6.54 7.82
N PHE A 44 0.26 -5.30 7.78
CA PHE A 44 -0.58 -4.16 7.37
C PHE A 44 -1.04 -4.30 5.91
N LEU A 45 -0.12 -4.57 4.98
CA LEU A 45 -0.46 -4.77 3.57
C LEU A 45 -1.46 -5.91 3.39
N GLN A 46 -1.37 -6.97 4.20
CA GLN A 46 -2.32 -8.07 4.17
C GLN A 46 -3.71 -7.63 4.62
N GLN A 47 -3.82 -6.84 5.69
CA GLN A 47 -5.10 -6.28 6.12
C GLN A 47 -5.73 -5.35 5.07
N ILE A 48 -4.89 -4.56 4.38
CA ILE A 48 -5.34 -3.74 3.27
C ILE A 48 -5.86 -4.60 2.13
N TYR A 49 -5.10 -5.60 1.70
CA TYR A 49 -5.52 -6.52 0.64
C TYR A 49 -6.86 -7.19 0.97
N GLU A 50 -7.02 -7.70 2.19
CA GLU A 50 -8.26 -8.33 2.66
C GLU A 50 -9.46 -7.37 2.61
N SER A 51 -9.22 -6.07 2.81
CA SER A 51 -10.24 -5.03 2.68
C SER A 51 -10.52 -4.70 1.20
N LEU A 52 -9.47 -4.57 0.39
CA LEU A 52 -9.55 -4.15 -1.01
C LEU A 52 -10.18 -5.21 -1.92
N LYS A 53 -9.93 -6.50 -1.68
CA LYS A 53 -10.39 -7.60 -2.55
C LYS A 53 -11.92 -7.70 -2.70
N HIS A 54 -12.67 -7.01 -1.84
CA HIS A 54 -14.12 -6.97 -1.86
C HIS A 54 -14.69 -5.62 -2.32
N MET A 55 -13.84 -4.71 -2.79
CA MET A 55 -14.20 -3.35 -3.19
C MET A 55 -13.77 -3.09 -4.64
N ASN A 56 -14.51 -2.22 -5.32
CA ASN A 56 -13.98 -1.59 -6.54
C ASN A 56 -13.03 -0.45 -6.17
N SER A 57 -12.21 -0.05 -7.13
CA SER A 57 -11.22 1.03 -7.06
C SER A 57 -11.80 2.36 -6.56
N THR A 58 -12.99 2.74 -7.03
CA THR A 58 -13.66 3.98 -6.60
C THR A 58 -14.00 3.96 -5.10
N THR A 59 -14.63 2.88 -4.62
CA THR A 59 -14.95 2.68 -3.20
C THR A 59 -13.68 2.59 -2.35
N ALA A 60 -12.65 1.90 -2.84
CA ALA A 60 -11.37 1.77 -2.17
C ALA A 60 -10.68 3.13 -1.94
N VAL A 61 -10.64 4.00 -2.96
CA VAL A 61 -10.04 5.34 -2.83
C VAL A 61 -10.88 6.24 -1.93
N GLN A 62 -12.21 6.11 -1.93
CA GLN A 62 -13.05 6.86 -0.98
C GLN A 62 -12.81 6.41 0.47
N ARG A 63 -12.68 5.10 0.70
CA ARG A 63 -12.44 4.53 2.02
C ARG A 63 -11.02 4.80 2.53
N PHE A 64 -10.04 4.74 1.64
CA PHE A 64 -8.62 4.92 1.91
C PHE A 64 -8.02 5.99 0.97
N PRO A 65 -8.26 7.29 1.22
CA PRO A 65 -7.84 8.36 0.30
C PRO A 65 -6.35 8.42 -0.01
N LEU A 66 -5.52 7.88 0.89
CA LEU A 66 -4.06 7.88 0.79
C LEU A 66 -3.49 6.57 0.22
N ILE A 67 -4.34 5.59 -0.15
CA ILE A 67 -3.88 4.26 -0.57
C ILE A 67 -2.91 4.33 -1.75
N GLY A 68 -3.24 5.09 -2.79
CA GLY A 68 -2.38 5.21 -3.97
C GLY A 68 -1.03 5.84 -3.67
N GLN A 69 -1.00 6.86 -2.79
CA GLN A 69 0.25 7.50 -2.38
C GLN A 69 1.13 6.54 -1.57
N LEU A 70 0.52 5.76 -0.68
CA LEU A 70 1.23 4.78 0.13
C LEU A 70 1.80 3.65 -0.76
N LEU A 71 0.94 2.97 -1.52
CA LEU A 71 1.37 1.85 -2.38
C LEU A 71 2.41 2.30 -3.41
N GLY A 72 2.21 3.48 -4.02
CA GLY A 72 3.18 4.07 -4.93
C GLY A 72 4.55 4.23 -4.28
N ARG A 73 4.63 4.88 -3.10
CA ARG A 73 5.91 5.08 -2.40
C ARG A 73 6.58 3.77 -2.00
N LEU A 74 5.80 2.77 -1.58
CA LEU A 74 6.32 1.45 -1.23
C LEU A 74 6.92 0.73 -2.44
N CYS A 75 6.35 0.90 -3.64
CA CYS A 75 6.90 0.34 -4.88
C CYS A 75 8.28 0.90 -5.24
N TRP A 76 8.57 2.14 -4.83
CA TRP A 76 9.87 2.78 -5.05
C TRP A 76 10.91 2.46 -3.98
N ASN A 77 10.58 1.64 -2.97
CA ASN A 77 11.51 1.26 -1.91
C ASN A 77 12.16 -0.12 -2.19
N PRO A 78 13.48 -0.19 -2.43
CA PRO A 78 14.17 -1.42 -2.82
C PRO A 78 14.10 -2.51 -1.76
N PHE A 79 14.05 -2.16 -0.48
CA PHE A 79 13.96 -3.13 0.62
C PHE A 79 12.56 -3.73 0.72
N VAL A 80 11.52 -2.94 0.43
CA VAL A 80 10.12 -3.41 0.42
C VAL A 80 9.87 -4.34 -0.77
N VAL A 81 10.33 -3.95 -1.97
CA VAL A 81 10.15 -4.80 -3.17
C VAL A 81 11.10 -6.00 -3.20
N GLY A 82 12.23 -5.93 -2.50
CA GLY A 82 13.17 -7.04 -2.34
C GLY A 82 12.72 -8.11 -1.33
N TYR A 83 11.72 -7.80 -0.50
CA TYR A 83 11.15 -8.75 0.44
C TYR A 83 9.93 -9.45 -0.17
N ASP A 84 10.12 -10.71 -0.58
CA ASP A 84 9.20 -11.50 -1.42
C ASP A 84 7.73 -11.43 -0.96
N GLU A 85 7.46 -11.61 0.34
CA GLU A 85 6.10 -11.59 0.89
C GLU A 85 5.46 -10.19 0.87
N SER A 86 6.23 -9.13 1.16
CA SER A 86 5.73 -7.75 1.04
C SER A 86 5.50 -7.38 -0.42
N GLN A 87 6.40 -7.78 -1.32
CA GLN A 87 6.28 -7.52 -2.75
C GLN A 87 5.01 -8.17 -3.34
N LYS A 88 4.77 -9.46 -3.02
CA LYS A 88 3.57 -10.18 -3.46
C LYS A 88 2.29 -9.49 -2.98
N THR A 89 2.23 -9.17 -1.69
CA THR A 89 1.05 -8.56 -1.08
C THR A 89 0.82 -7.14 -1.62
N LEU A 90 1.89 -6.38 -1.85
CA LEU A 90 1.85 -5.06 -2.48
C LEU A 90 1.28 -5.14 -3.90
N MET A 91 1.72 -6.12 -4.71
CA MET A 91 1.17 -6.34 -6.04
C MET A 91 -0.30 -6.71 -6.01
N TRP A 92 -0.73 -7.58 -5.08
CA TRP A 92 -2.14 -7.90 -4.94
C TRP A 92 -2.99 -6.67 -4.58
N CYS A 93 -2.51 -5.81 -3.68
CA CYS A 93 -3.20 -4.56 -3.34
C CYS A 93 -3.37 -3.66 -4.57
N LEU A 94 -2.32 -3.51 -5.39
CA LEU A 94 -2.38 -2.73 -6.61
C LEU A 94 -3.35 -3.35 -7.63
N CYS A 95 -3.30 -4.67 -7.84
CA CYS A 95 -4.21 -5.36 -8.73
C CYS A 95 -5.69 -5.16 -8.34
N CYS A 96 -6.01 -5.08 -7.05
CA CYS A 96 -7.36 -4.76 -6.58
C CYS A 96 -7.83 -3.34 -6.97
N LEU A 97 -6.89 -2.40 -7.18
CA LEU A 97 -7.18 -1.02 -7.57
C LEU A 97 -7.18 -0.82 -9.09
N TYR A 98 -6.64 -1.78 -9.85
CA TYR A 98 -6.67 -1.73 -11.30
C TYR A 98 -8.08 -1.89 -11.85
N SER A 99 -8.43 -1.07 -12.84
CA SER A 99 -9.69 -1.16 -13.57
C SER A 99 -9.40 -1.30 -15.06
N ASN A 100 -9.79 -2.42 -15.67
CA ASN A 100 -9.49 -2.68 -17.09
C ASN A 100 -10.17 -1.68 -18.04
N GLU A 101 -11.35 -1.19 -17.65
CA GLU A 101 -12.14 -0.20 -18.40
C GLU A 101 -12.48 0.96 -17.46
N PRO A 102 -11.53 1.87 -17.18
CA PRO A 102 -11.72 2.93 -16.20
C PRO A 102 -12.82 3.89 -16.66
N GLN A 103 -13.90 4.00 -15.89
CA GLN A 103 -15.07 4.83 -16.22
C GLN A 103 -15.00 6.23 -15.60
N ASN A 104 -14.03 6.48 -14.72
CA ASN A 104 -13.90 7.76 -14.03
C ASN A 104 -12.42 8.16 -13.78
N PRO A 105 -12.16 9.43 -13.44
CA PRO A 105 -10.80 9.93 -13.21
C PRO A 105 -10.07 9.25 -12.05
N VAL A 106 -10.79 8.72 -11.06
CA VAL A 106 -10.19 8.00 -9.92
C VAL A 106 -9.61 6.68 -10.40
N GLU A 107 -10.35 5.95 -11.22
CA GLU A 107 -9.92 4.70 -11.85
C GLU A 107 -8.74 4.90 -12.80
N LEU A 108 -8.79 5.96 -13.64
CA LEU A 108 -7.67 6.33 -14.51
C LEU A 108 -6.40 6.62 -13.70
N LYS A 109 -6.53 7.36 -12.60
CA LYS A 109 -5.41 7.67 -11.71
C LYS A 109 -4.92 6.43 -10.95
N ALA A 110 -5.82 5.53 -10.57
CA ALA A 110 -5.45 4.30 -9.89
C ALA A 110 -4.61 3.38 -10.79
N ASN A 111 -4.97 3.28 -12.07
CA ASN A 111 -4.21 2.50 -13.05
C ASN A 111 -2.78 3.03 -13.26
N SER A 112 -2.55 4.34 -13.14
CA SER A 112 -1.20 4.92 -13.27
C SER A 112 -0.28 4.62 -12.10
N TRP A 113 -0.73 3.91 -11.06
CA TRP A 113 0.13 3.46 -9.96
C TRP A 113 0.81 2.11 -10.23
N ILE A 114 0.37 1.40 -11.27
CA ILE A 114 0.87 0.07 -11.66
C ILE A 114 1.88 0.17 -12.82
N LEU A 115 1.82 1.27 -13.59
CA LEU A 115 2.65 1.56 -14.75
C LEU A 115 3.86 2.44 -14.37
#